data_AF-A0A9E7K8M2-F1
#
_entry.id   AF-A0A9E7K8M2-F1
#
_cell.length_a   1.000
_cell.length_b   1.000
_cell.length_c   1.000
_cell.angle_alpha   90.00
_cell.angle_beta   90.00
_cell.angle_gamma   90.00
#
_symmetry.space_group_name_H-M   'P 1'
#
loop_
_entity.id
_entity.type
_entity.pdbx_description
1 polymer ?
#
loop_
_entity_poly.entity_id
_entity_poly.type
_entity_poly.pdbx_seq_one_letter_code
_entity_poly.pdbx_strand_id
1 'polypeptide(L)'
;MAYSRSGVDPRSGYCDANSTFYSKRPTIALPADPNLSVTAFLASRRHSGTTALIDAATGHRLSFAALWRSVAAVATALASPPLSVRKPHVVLLLSPNSVHFPVVSLAVMSLGAVLTTTNPLNTPVEIGRQLADSCPVLAFTTRALIPKLASAPDLRIVLLDDSRRPSDDGRIVATVDEMIATEPDPARTAGAVSQDDTATLLLLRHHGHQQGRRRHPPQPHRHGPDRPQPVQAGGRR
;
A
#
# COMPACT_ATOMS: atom_id res chain seq x y z
N MET A 1 11.35 -19.10 -13.86
CA MET A 1 11.36 -19.83 -15.15
C MET A 1 11.05 -18.84 -16.26
N ALA A 2 11.99 -18.61 -17.18
CA ALA A 2 11.75 -17.80 -18.37
C ALA A 2 11.00 -18.65 -19.41
N TYR A 3 9.80 -18.23 -19.81
CA TYR A 3 9.12 -18.86 -20.94
C TYR A 3 9.94 -18.64 -22.21
N SER A 4 10.26 -19.72 -22.92
CA SER A 4 10.87 -19.65 -24.26
C SER A 4 9.94 -18.84 -25.15
N ARG A 5 10.46 -17.79 -25.81
CA ARG A 5 9.75 -16.97 -26.79
C ARG A 5 9.42 -17.71 -28.10
N SER A 6 9.71 -19.00 -28.18
CA SER A 6 9.35 -19.84 -29.32
C SER A 6 7.83 -19.87 -29.48
N GLY A 7 7.32 -19.21 -30.53
CA GLY A 7 5.89 -19.17 -30.87
C GLY A 7 5.21 -17.81 -30.68
N VAL A 8 5.92 -16.79 -30.18
CA VAL A 8 5.39 -15.42 -30.09
C VAL A 8 5.67 -14.67 -31.40
N ASP A 9 4.63 -14.18 -32.08
CA ASP A 9 4.77 -13.29 -33.23
C ASP A 9 5.40 -11.95 -32.78
N PRO A 10 6.58 -11.57 -33.29
CA PRO A 10 7.25 -10.34 -32.88
C PRO A 10 6.52 -9.05 -33.29
N ARG A 11 5.60 -9.09 -34.27
CA ARG A 11 4.84 -7.92 -34.73
C ARG A 11 3.66 -7.60 -33.81
N SER A 12 2.87 -8.62 -33.49
CA SER A 12 1.68 -8.49 -32.63
C SER A 12 1.97 -8.74 -31.15
N GLY A 13 2.99 -9.54 -30.83
CA GLY A 13 3.23 -10.08 -29.48
C GLY A 13 2.31 -11.27 -29.16
N TYR A 14 1.48 -11.73 -30.10
CA TYR A 14 0.55 -12.84 -29.88
C TYR A 14 1.27 -14.18 -29.95
N CYS A 15 0.98 -15.07 -29.01
CA CYS A 15 1.43 -16.46 -29.02
C CYS A 15 0.25 -17.37 -29.36
N ASP A 16 0.32 -18.03 -30.53
CA ASP A 16 -0.77 -18.89 -31.00
C ASP A 16 -0.95 -20.14 -30.13
N ALA A 17 0.17 -20.67 -29.59
CA ALA A 17 0.17 -21.89 -28.78
C ALA A 17 -0.61 -21.78 -27.47
N ASN A 18 -0.83 -20.57 -26.94
CA ASN A 18 -1.54 -20.35 -25.68
C ASN A 18 -2.50 -19.15 -25.71
N SER A 19 -2.82 -18.65 -26.90
CA SER A 19 -3.71 -17.50 -27.13
C SER A 19 -3.43 -16.26 -26.25
N THR A 20 -2.17 -16.04 -25.86
CA THR A 20 -1.78 -14.97 -24.93
C THR A 20 -0.95 -13.91 -25.65
N PHE A 21 -1.16 -12.63 -25.32
CA PHE A 21 -0.33 -11.52 -25.78
C PHE A 21 0.82 -11.24 -24.81
N TYR A 22 2.04 -11.19 -25.35
CA TYR A 22 3.26 -10.87 -24.63
C TYR A 22 3.79 -9.49 -25.00
N SER A 23 4.48 -8.86 -24.05
CA SER A 23 5.18 -7.61 -24.32
C SER A 23 6.23 -7.80 -25.41
N LYS A 24 6.20 -6.90 -26.40
CA LYS A 24 7.20 -6.84 -27.49
C LYS A 24 8.56 -6.30 -27.03
N ARG A 25 8.62 -5.71 -25.83
CA ARG A 25 9.88 -5.20 -25.27
C ARG A 25 10.73 -6.38 -24.76
N PRO A 26 12.08 -6.26 -24.77
CA PRO A 26 12.93 -7.24 -24.12
C PRO A 26 12.52 -7.45 -22.67
N THR A 27 12.52 -8.70 -22.22
CA THR A 27 12.29 -9.02 -20.81
C THR A 27 13.43 -8.45 -20.00
N ILE A 28 13.10 -7.66 -18.98
CA ILE A 28 14.08 -7.13 -18.04
C ILE A 28 14.21 -8.14 -16.90
N ALA A 29 15.45 -8.52 -16.56
CA ALA A 29 15.70 -9.33 -15.39
C ALA A 29 15.35 -8.52 -14.14
N LEU A 30 14.37 -9.00 -13.37
CA LEU A 30 14.07 -8.45 -12.07
C LEU A 30 15.09 -8.97 -11.05
N PRO A 31 15.41 -8.19 -9.99
CA PRO A 31 16.29 -8.66 -8.94
C PRO A 31 15.76 -9.96 -8.31
N ALA A 32 16.61 -10.98 -8.23
CA ALA A 32 16.26 -12.29 -7.69
C ALA A 32 16.43 -12.40 -6.17
N ASP A 33 17.03 -11.39 -5.53
CA ASP A 33 17.24 -11.37 -4.08
C ASP A 33 15.90 -11.15 -3.36
N PRO A 34 15.40 -12.16 -2.62
CA PRO A 34 14.12 -12.07 -1.94
C PRO A 34 14.12 -11.05 -0.80
N ASN A 35 15.30 -10.61 -0.31
CA ASN A 35 15.41 -9.63 0.77
C ASN A 35 15.70 -8.21 0.26
N LEU A 36 15.65 -8.00 -1.06
CA LEU A 36 15.84 -6.68 -1.65
C LEU A 36 14.55 -5.86 -1.52
N SER A 37 14.54 -4.92 -0.58
CA SER A 37 13.44 -3.97 -0.45
C SER A 37 13.37 -3.02 -1.64
N VAL A 38 12.17 -2.50 -1.92
CA VAL A 38 11.94 -1.49 -2.97
C VAL A 38 12.84 -0.26 -2.74
N THR A 39 13.01 0.16 -1.49
CA THR A 39 13.82 1.32 -1.12
C THR A 39 15.30 1.06 -1.34
N ALA A 40 15.82 -0.11 -0.97
CA ALA A 40 17.20 -0.51 -1.23
C ALA A 40 17.48 -0.62 -2.74
N PHE A 41 16.54 -1.20 -3.51
CA PHE A 41 16.65 -1.23 -4.97
C PHE A 41 16.70 0.17 -5.57
N LEU A 42 15.79 1.07 -5.17
CA LEU A 42 15.76 2.44 -5.65
C LEU A 42 17.02 3.24 -5.25
N ALA A 43 17.53 3.05 -4.04
CA ALA A 43 18.75 3.70 -3.56
C ALA A 43 20.01 3.20 -4.27
N SER A 44 20.04 1.92 -4.66
CA SER A 44 21.19 1.31 -5.37
C SER A 44 21.37 1.82 -6.80
N ARG A 45 20.33 2.41 -7.40
CA ARG A 45 20.41 2.95 -8.76
C ARG A 45 21.18 4.27 -8.73
N ARG A 46 22.13 4.42 -9.66
CA ARG A 46 22.86 5.68 -9.85
C ARG A 46 21.87 6.74 -10.33
N HIS A 47 21.50 7.63 -9.43
CA HIS A 47 20.78 8.85 -9.78
C HIS A 47 21.81 9.88 -10.21
N SER A 48 22.03 10.03 -11.51
CA SER A 48 22.98 11.00 -12.09
C SER A 48 22.46 12.45 -12.05
N GLY A 49 21.24 12.66 -11.56
CA GLY A 49 20.63 13.98 -11.41
C GLY A 49 20.94 14.64 -10.07
N THR A 50 20.86 15.97 -10.02
CA THR A 50 21.03 16.74 -8.77
C THR A 50 19.71 16.92 -8.01
N THR A 51 18.58 16.98 -8.70
CA THR A 51 17.24 17.19 -8.11
C THR A 51 16.39 15.92 -8.24
N ALA A 52 15.81 15.47 -7.13
CA ALA A 52 14.89 14.34 -7.07
C ALA A 52 13.42 14.78 -7.11
N LEU A 53 13.06 15.81 -6.32
CA LEU A 53 11.69 16.33 -6.23
C LEU A 53 11.69 17.84 -6.38
N ILE A 54 10.62 18.35 -6.98
CA ILE A 54 10.35 19.79 -7.09
C ILE A 54 8.93 20.01 -6.60
N ASP A 55 8.77 20.87 -5.62
CA ASP A 55 7.46 21.42 -5.27
C ASP A 55 7.10 22.48 -6.32
N ALA A 56 6.04 22.21 -7.09
CA ALA A 56 5.61 23.10 -8.15
C ALA A 56 5.03 24.42 -7.63
N ALA A 57 4.47 24.44 -6.41
CA ALA A 57 3.84 25.63 -5.85
C ALA A 57 4.87 26.61 -5.28
N THR A 58 5.92 26.07 -4.63
CA THR A 58 6.94 26.89 -3.96
C THR A 58 8.24 27.01 -4.76
N GLY A 59 8.43 26.15 -5.76
CA GLY A 59 9.69 26.02 -6.49
C GLY A 59 10.80 25.34 -5.66
N HIS A 60 10.49 24.86 -4.45
CA HIS A 60 11.46 24.19 -3.59
C HIS A 60 11.97 22.89 -4.24
N ARG A 61 13.27 22.64 -4.16
CA ARG A 61 13.93 21.52 -4.83
C ARG A 61 14.62 20.64 -3.80
N LEU A 62 14.25 19.36 -3.79
CA LEU A 62 14.91 18.35 -2.97
C LEU A 62 15.92 17.57 -3.82
N SER A 63 17.18 17.53 -3.40
CA SER A 63 18.20 16.72 -4.06
C SER A 63 18.04 15.23 -3.74
N PHE A 64 18.66 14.35 -4.55
CA PHE A 64 18.66 12.91 -4.23
C PHE A 64 19.32 12.62 -2.88
N ALA A 65 20.43 13.29 -2.56
CA ALA A 65 21.10 13.14 -1.27
C ALA A 65 20.20 13.59 -0.11
N ALA A 66 19.51 14.72 -0.26
CA ALA A 66 18.57 15.21 0.74
C ALA A 66 17.36 14.27 0.89
N LEU A 67 16.81 13.75 -0.21
CA LEU A 67 15.73 12.76 -0.20
C LEU A 67 16.12 11.53 0.62
N TRP A 68 17.24 10.88 0.32
CA TRP A 68 17.65 9.66 1.00
C TRP A 68 17.99 9.90 2.47
N ARG A 69 18.60 11.05 2.80
CA ARG A 69 18.81 11.45 4.20
C ARG A 69 17.48 11.62 4.94
N SER A 70 16.52 12.33 4.35
CA SER A 70 15.19 12.53 4.94
C SER A 70 14.43 11.21 5.10
N VAL A 71 14.53 10.29 4.13
CA VAL A 71 13.94 8.95 4.23
C VAL A 71 14.54 8.18 5.41
N ALA A 72 15.86 8.18 5.55
CA ALA A 72 16.54 7.48 6.64
C ALA A 72 16.25 8.09 8.02
N ALA A 73 16.17 9.43 8.10
CA ALA A 73 15.80 10.16 9.31
C ALA A 73 14.36 9.85 9.75
N VAL A 74 13.40 9.93 8.82
CA VAL A 74 11.99 9.61 9.11
C VAL A 74 11.82 8.14 9.47
N ALA A 75 12.51 7.22 8.79
CA ALA A 75 12.49 5.80 9.14
C ALA A 75 13.03 5.56 10.57
N THR A 76 14.12 6.25 10.93
CA THR A 76 14.70 6.18 12.28
C THR A 76 13.73 6.69 13.34
N ALA A 77 13.10 7.85 13.10
CA ALA A 77 12.13 8.43 14.02
C ALA A 77 10.90 7.52 14.19
N LEU A 78 10.42 6.91 13.09
CA LEU A 78 9.30 5.97 13.10
C LEU A 78 9.63 4.68 13.87
N ALA A 79 10.84 4.13 13.69
CA ALA A 79 11.28 2.92 14.39
C ALA A 79 11.58 3.16 15.88
N SER A 80 11.83 4.41 16.28
CA SER A 80 12.20 4.77 17.64
C SER A 80 10.97 4.87 18.56
N PRO A 81 11.12 4.57 19.86
CA PRO A 81 10.08 4.86 20.85
C PRO A 81 9.74 6.36 20.86
N PRO A 82 8.46 6.75 21.03
CA PRO A 82 7.32 5.90 21.38
C PRO A 82 6.56 5.30 20.18
N LEU A 83 6.96 5.60 18.93
CA LEU A 83 6.22 5.17 17.74
C LEU A 83 6.43 3.69 17.43
N SER A 84 7.69 3.22 17.50
CA SER A 84 8.07 1.81 17.35
C SER A 84 7.40 1.11 16.15
N VAL A 85 7.30 1.83 15.03
CA VAL A 85 6.73 1.34 13.77
C VAL A 85 7.65 0.27 13.20
N ARG A 86 7.05 -0.87 12.87
CA ARG A 86 7.72 -2.05 12.34
C ARG A 86 6.71 -2.90 11.60
N LYS A 87 7.17 -3.86 10.80
CA LYS A 87 6.30 -4.92 10.27
C LYS A 87 5.52 -5.64 11.40
N PRO A 88 4.21 -5.93 11.27
CA PRO A 88 3.32 -5.69 10.13
C PRO A 88 2.44 -4.42 10.27
N HIS A 89 2.88 -3.41 11.01
CA HIS A 89 2.07 -2.21 11.26
C HIS A 89 1.68 -1.51 9.96
N VAL A 90 0.47 -0.97 9.95
CA VAL A 90 -0.08 -0.16 8.86
C VAL A 90 0.04 1.32 9.21
N VAL A 91 0.52 2.13 8.28
CA VAL A 91 0.64 3.59 8.40
C VAL A 91 -0.21 4.26 7.34
N LEU A 92 -1.14 5.13 7.77
CA LEU A 92 -1.97 5.91 6.86
C LEU A 92 -1.23 7.18 6.41
N LEU A 93 -1.29 7.50 5.12
CA LEU A 93 -0.89 8.79 4.57
C LEU A 93 -2.11 9.45 3.91
N LEU A 94 -2.65 10.46 4.59
CA LEU A 94 -3.79 11.28 4.16
C LEU A 94 -3.26 12.70 3.87
N SER A 95 -2.91 12.98 2.63
CA SER A 95 -2.30 14.27 2.29
C SER A 95 -2.58 14.68 0.85
N PRO A 96 -2.67 15.99 0.54
CA PRO A 96 -2.46 16.49 -0.81
C PRO A 96 -1.06 16.13 -1.33
N ASN A 97 -0.85 16.36 -2.62
CA ASN A 97 0.46 16.19 -3.22
C ASN A 97 1.47 17.15 -2.56
N SER A 98 2.53 16.61 -1.98
CA SER A 98 3.62 17.35 -1.35
C SER A 98 4.94 16.60 -1.49
N VAL A 99 6.06 17.28 -1.30
CA VAL A 99 7.39 16.65 -1.31
C VAL A 99 7.59 15.67 -0.15
N HIS A 100 6.84 15.82 0.93
CA HIS A 100 6.87 14.90 2.07
C HIS A 100 6.21 13.56 1.76
N PHE A 101 5.27 13.51 0.81
CA PHE A 101 4.55 12.30 0.45
C PHE A 101 5.50 11.14 0.06
N PRO A 102 6.42 11.31 -0.92
CA PRO A 102 7.38 10.26 -1.26
C PRO A 102 8.39 9.98 -0.15
N VAL A 103 8.80 10.99 0.64
CA VAL A 103 9.71 10.80 1.78
C VAL A 103 9.10 9.84 2.80
N VAL A 104 7.87 10.11 3.24
CA VAL A 104 7.14 9.27 4.21
C VAL A 104 6.87 7.88 3.63
N SER A 105 6.45 7.81 2.36
CA SER A 105 6.16 6.53 1.69
C SER A 105 7.38 5.61 1.68
N LEU A 106 8.53 6.13 1.26
CA LEU A 106 9.78 5.38 1.23
C LEU A 106 10.27 5.02 2.64
N ALA A 107 10.11 5.92 3.63
CA ALA A 107 10.49 5.63 5.00
C ALA A 107 9.68 4.46 5.59
N VAL A 108 8.36 4.47 5.42
CA VAL A 108 7.47 3.39 5.89
C VAL A 108 7.82 2.06 5.22
N MET A 109 7.98 2.07 3.89
CA MET A 109 8.37 0.86 3.14
C MET A 109 9.76 0.33 3.55
N SER A 110 10.70 1.21 3.90
CA SER A 110 12.04 0.80 4.34
C SER A 110 12.02 0.03 5.66
N LEU A 111 11.01 0.23 6.50
CA LEU A 111 10.81 -0.49 7.76
C LEU A 111 10.05 -1.81 7.60
N GLY A 112 9.64 -2.16 6.37
CA GLY A 112 8.73 -3.28 6.11
C GLY A 112 7.32 -3.07 6.67
N ALA A 113 6.98 -1.84 7.05
CA ALA A 113 5.62 -1.47 7.43
C ALA A 113 4.77 -1.25 6.18
N VAL A 114 3.45 -1.40 6.34
CA VAL A 114 2.49 -1.30 5.26
C VAL A 114 2.04 0.15 5.11
N LEU A 115 2.25 0.75 3.94
CA LEU A 115 1.71 2.08 3.65
C LEU A 115 0.27 1.95 3.14
N THR A 116 -0.69 2.68 3.73
CA THR A 116 -2.02 2.88 3.13
C THR A 116 -2.20 4.34 2.81
N THR A 117 -2.60 4.66 1.58
CA THR A 117 -2.79 6.05 1.14
C THR A 117 -4.27 6.31 0.94
N THR A 118 -4.74 7.51 1.26
CA THR A 118 -6.12 7.91 0.97
C THR A 118 -6.16 9.27 0.30
N ASN A 119 -7.12 9.44 -0.61
CA ASN A 119 -7.28 10.70 -1.31
C ASN A 119 -7.85 11.75 -0.33
N PRO A 120 -7.22 12.93 -0.18
CA PRO A 120 -7.72 14.00 0.69
C PRO A 120 -9.11 14.51 0.32
N LEU A 121 -9.56 14.28 -0.93
CA LEU A 121 -10.91 14.61 -1.39
C LEU A 121 -11.97 13.57 -0.99
N ASN A 122 -11.58 12.45 -0.37
CA ASN A 122 -12.54 11.48 0.17
C ASN A 122 -13.36 12.10 1.31
N THR A 123 -14.58 11.61 1.43
CA THR A 123 -15.49 11.98 2.52
C THR A 123 -15.03 11.35 3.84
N PRO A 124 -15.39 11.94 5.00
CA PRO A 124 -15.09 11.33 6.30
C PRO A 124 -15.62 9.90 6.45
N VAL A 125 -16.76 9.59 5.82
CA VAL A 125 -17.34 8.23 5.84
C VAL A 125 -16.48 7.24 5.06
N GLU A 126 -15.99 7.60 3.87
CA GLU A 126 -15.09 6.75 3.08
C GLU A 126 -13.75 6.55 3.79
N ILE A 127 -13.19 7.60 4.38
CA ILE A 127 -11.95 7.52 5.16
C ILE A 127 -12.17 6.65 6.40
N GLY A 128 -13.32 6.78 7.07
CA GLY A 128 -13.67 5.95 8.22
C GLY A 128 -13.76 4.46 7.88
N ARG A 129 -14.29 4.10 6.70
CA ARG A 129 -14.27 2.71 6.20
C ARG A 129 -12.84 2.22 5.97
N GLN A 130 -12.00 3.01 5.30
CA GLN A 130 -10.60 2.68 5.10
C GLN A 130 -9.85 2.50 6.43
N LEU A 131 -10.11 3.34 7.42
CA LEU A 131 -9.54 3.22 8.76
C LEU A 131 -9.97 1.91 9.44
N ALA A 132 -11.25 1.54 9.33
CA ALA A 132 -11.78 0.29 9.87
C ALA A 132 -11.20 -0.95 9.17
N ASP A 133 -10.98 -0.89 7.86
CA ASP A 133 -10.46 -2.01 7.07
C ASP A 133 -8.94 -2.19 7.24
N SER A 134 -8.20 -1.09 7.39
CA SER A 134 -6.73 -1.10 7.41
C SER A 134 -6.09 -1.01 8.80
N CYS A 135 -6.85 -0.64 9.84
CA CYS A 135 -6.40 -0.55 11.23
C CYS A 135 -5.00 0.10 11.39
N PRO A 136 -4.77 1.32 10.88
CA PRO A 136 -3.46 1.95 10.97
C PRO A 136 -3.08 2.25 12.42
N VAL A 137 -1.79 2.14 12.74
CA VAL A 137 -1.25 2.49 14.06
C VAL A 137 -0.80 3.95 14.16
N LEU A 138 -0.63 4.60 13.00
CA LEU A 138 -0.13 5.96 12.85
C LEU A 138 -0.70 6.57 11.56
N ALA A 139 -1.02 7.86 11.57
CA ALA A 139 -1.39 8.61 10.38
C ALA A 139 -0.47 9.82 10.17
N PHE A 140 -0.01 9.99 8.93
CA PHE A 140 0.55 11.24 8.43
C PHE A 140 -0.56 12.04 7.77
N THR A 141 -0.79 13.27 8.21
CA THR A 141 -1.82 14.13 7.64
C THR A 141 -1.52 15.62 7.83
N THR A 142 -2.25 16.48 7.14
CA THR A 142 -2.26 17.92 7.40
C THR A 142 -3.32 18.28 8.42
N ARG A 143 -3.13 19.36 9.18
CA ARG A 143 -4.07 19.85 10.19
C ARG A 143 -5.50 20.02 9.66
N ALA A 144 -5.66 20.50 8.43
CA ALA A 144 -6.96 20.71 7.78
C ALA A 144 -7.74 19.40 7.54
N LEU A 145 -7.07 18.25 7.51
CA LEU A 145 -7.66 16.94 7.22
C LEU A 145 -7.90 16.10 8.48
N ILE A 146 -7.41 16.53 9.64
CA ILE A 146 -7.62 15.86 10.94
C ILE A 146 -9.10 15.61 11.26
N PRO A 147 -10.04 16.54 11.00
CA PRO A 147 -11.46 16.29 11.26
C PRO A 147 -12.02 15.08 10.51
N LYS A 148 -11.40 14.68 9.38
CA LYS A 148 -11.81 13.50 8.61
C LYS A 148 -11.39 12.18 9.26
N LEU A 149 -10.51 12.22 10.26
CA LEU A 149 -10.06 11.07 11.05
C LEU A 149 -10.85 10.93 12.37
N ALA A 150 -12.02 11.56 12.49
CA ALA A 150 -12.82 11.54 13.72
C ALA A 150 -13.25 10.13 14.16
N SER A 151 -13.35 9.17 13.22
CA SER A 151 -13.68 7.78 13.53
C SER A 151 -12.54 6.98 14.18
N ALA A 152 -11.36 7.59 14.37
CA ALA A 152 -10.20 6.97 15.02
C ALA A 152 -9.62 7.93 16.09
N PRO A 153 -10.24 8.00 17.29
CA PRO A 153 -9.87 8.96 18.35
C PRO A 153 -8.53 8.64 19.03
N ASP A 154 -8.04 7.41 18.93
CA ASP A 154 -6.77 6.98 19.53
C ASP A 154 -5.62 6.91 18.51
N LEU A 155 -5.90 7.21 17.24
CA LEU A 155 -4.91 7.15 16.17
C LEU A 155 -3.89 8.28 16.33
N ARG A 156 -2.63 7.92 16.56
CA ARG A 156 -1.52 8.89 16.63
C ARG A 156 -1.34 9.58 15.28
N ILE A 157 -1.05 10.87 15.33
CA ILE A 157 -0.92 11.72 14.14
C ILE A 157 0.48 12.34 14.08
N VAL A 158 1.11 12.25 12.91
CA VAL A 158 2.26 13.05 12.53
C VAL A 158 1.79 14.11 11.53
N LEU A 159 2.03 15.37 11.86
CA LEU A 159 1.67 16.48 10.98
C LEU A 159 2.64 16.62 9.82
N LEU A 160 2.11 16.87 8.64
CA LEU A 160 2.89 17.26 7.45
C LEU A 160 3.08 18.77 7.32
N ASP A 161 2.53 19.55 8.26
CA ASP A 161 2.70 21.00 8.35
C ASP A 161 3.93 21.37 9.20
N ASP A 162 4.38 22.62 9.07
CA ASP A 162 5.67 23.12 9.59
C ASP A 162 5.84 23.09 11.12
N SER A 163 4.75 23.10 11.91
CA SER A 163 4.85 23.26 13.37
C SER A 163 3.63 22.76 14.14
N ARG A 164 3.88 22.25 15.35
CA ARG A 164 2.85 22.01 16.37
C ARG A 164 2.41 23.31 17.04
N ARG A 165 1.16 23.36 17.48
CA ARG A 165 0.53 24.50 18.16
C ARG A 165 -0.01 24.06 19.52
N PRO A 166 -0.07 24.94 20.53
CA PRO A 166 -0.63 24.59 21.85
C PRO A 166 -2.10 24.13 21.81
N SER A 167 -2.86 24.61 20.82
CA SER A 167 -4.28 24.27 20.62
C SER A 167 -4.49 23.06 19.69
N ASP A 168 -3.44 22.31 19.38
CA ASP A 168 -3.53 21.16 18.48
C ASP A 168 -4.27 19.98 19.12
N ASP A 169 -4.82 19.12 18.25
CA ASP A 169 -5.44 17.85 18.62
C ASP A 169 -4.44 16.99 19.42
N GLY A 170 -4.87 16.46 20.57
CA GLY A 170 -4.01 15.66 21.46
C GLY A 170 -3.46 14.37 20.85
N ARG A 171 -3.99 13.95 19.70
CA ARG A 171 -3.44 12.84 18.90
C ARG A 171 -2.12 13.19 18.20
N ILE A 172 -1.81 14.47 18.03
CA ILE A 172 -0.60 14.93 17.34
C ILE A 172 0.62 14.68 18.22
N VAL A 173 1.50 13.78 17.77
CA VAL A 173 2.69 13.37 18.53
C VAL A 173 3.98 13.95 17.98
N ALA A 174 4.03 14.30 16.68
CA ALA A 174 5.20 14.87 16.02
C ALA A 174 4.81 15.61 14.72
N THR A 175 5.78 16.25 14.09
CA THR A 175 5.72 16.74 12.70
C THR A 175 6.73 15.99 11.83
N VAL A 176 6.54 16.02 10.51
CA VAL A 176 7.48 15.43 9.56
C VAL A 176 8.83 16.15 9.59
N ASP A 177 8.85 17.46 9.85
CA ASP A 177 10.10 18.23 9.94
C ASP A 177 10.91 17.87 11.18
N GLU A 178 10.25 17.65 12.33
CA GLU A 178 10.89 17.09 13.53
C GLU A 178 11.50 15.71 13.23
N MET A 179 10.82 14.87 12.44
CA MET A 179 11.35 13.57 12.04
C MET A 179 12.52 13.69 11.05
N ILE A 180 12.47 14.62 10.10
CA ILE A 180 13.54 14.88 9.13
C ILE A 180 14.81 15.42 9.83
N ALA A 181 14.65 16.10 10.95
CA ALA A 181 15.76 16.58 11.78
C ALA A 181 16.42 15.47 12.63
N THR A 182 15.85 14.26 12.68
CA THR A 182 16.42 13.12 13.41
C THR A 182 17.68 12.61 12.73
N GLU A 183 18.72 12.29 13.52
CA GLU A 183 19.94 11.68 12.97
C GLU A 183 19.65 10.25 12.49
N PRO A 184 19.96 9.90 11.23
CA PRO A 184 19.72 8.57 10.71
C PRO A 184 20.50 7.47 11.47
N ASP A 185 19.80 6.42 11.89
CA ASP A 185 20.39 5.27 12.59
C ASP A 185 20.08 3.97 11.81
N PRO A 186 21.06 3.43 11.04
CA PRO A 186 20.89 2.19 10.30
C PRO A 186 20.53 0.99 11.18
N ALA A 187 21.00 0.94 12.43
CA ALA A 187 20.74 -0.19 13.32
C ALA A 187 19.25 -0.30 13.68
N ARG A 188 18.54 0.83 13.70
CA ARG A 188 17.09 0.88 13.98
C ARG A 188 16.21 0.54 12.77
N THR A 189 16.80 0.56 11.58
CA THR A 189 16.09 0.34 10.31
C THR A 189 16.46 -0.98 9.64
N ALA A 190 17.40 -1.75 10.23
CA ALA A 190 17.93 -3.02 9.72
C ALA A 190 16.95 -4.23 9.76
N GLY A 191 15.64 -3.99 9.75
CA GLY A 191 14.65 -5.06 9.67
C GLY A 191 14.72 -5.78 8.32
N ALA A 192 14.63 -7.11 8.33
CA ALA A 192 14.54 -7.89 7.09
C ALA A 192 13.20 -7.61 6.39
N VAL A 193 13.25 -6.99 5.20
CA VAL A 193 12.10 -6.76 4.33
C VAL A 193 12.17 -7.77 3.19
N SER A 194 11.14 -8.60 3.06
CA SER A 194 11.02 -9.59 1.98
C SER A 194 10.26 -9.02 0.77
N GLN A 195 10.52 -9.53 -0.43
CA GLN A 195 9.74 -9.23 -1.64
C GLN A 195 8.27 -9.66 -1.53
N ASP A 196 7.95 -10.61 -0.65
CA ASP A 196 6.58 -11.05 -0.39
C ASP A 196 5.84 -10.16 0.64
N ASP A 197 6.54 -9.19 1.23
CA ASP A 197 5.94 -8.32 2.24
C ASP A 197 5.01 -7.28 1.61
N THR A 198 3.85 -7.08 2.23
CA THR A 198 2.89 -6.06 1.78
C THR A 198 3.49 -4.67 1.91
N ALA A 199 3.86 -4.06 0.78
CA ALA A 199 4.44 -2.72 0.76
C ALA A 199 3.38 -1.60 0.78
N THR A 200 2.22 -1.81 0.15
CA THR A 200 1.17 -0.79 0.06
C THR A 200 -0.22 -1.40 -0.02
N LEU A 201 -1.18 -0.80 0.71
CA LEU A 201 -2.62 -1.01 0.54
C LEU A 201 -3.21 0.19 -0.20
N LEU A 202 -3.44 0.02 -1.50
CA LEU A 202 -4.10 1.01 -2.35
C LEU A 202 -5.59 0.67 -2.45
N LEU A 203 -6.42 1.39 -1.69
CA LEU A 203 -7.87 1.28 -1.80
C LEU A 203 -8.35 2.14 -2.97
N LEU A 204 -8.63 1.49 -4.10
CA LEU A 204 -9.33 2.11 -5.22
C LEU A 204 -10.78 2.36 -4.83
N ARG A 205 -11.29 3.56 -5.14
CA ARG A 205 -12.71 3.88 -4.94
C ARG A 205 -13.55 2.81 -5.63
N HIS A 206 -14.45 2.18 -4.88
CA HIS A 206 -15.53 1.42 -5.46
C HIS A 206 -16.45 2.40 -6.19
N HIS A 207 -16.22 2.61 -7.49
CA HIS A 207 -17.27 3.16 -8.35
C HIS A 207 -18.35 2.08 -8.45
N GLY A 208 -19.40 2.25 -7.65
CA GLY A 208 -20.58 1.41 -7.69
C GLY A 208 -21.31 1.58 -9.02
N HIS A 209 -21.09 0.65 -9.93
CA HIS A 209 -22.08 0.16 -10.89
C HIS A 209 -21.75 -1.29 -11.26
N GLN A 210 -22.02 -2.20 -10.34
CA GLN A 210 -22.53 -3.54 -10.66
C GLN A 210 -23.50 -3.98 -9.56
N GLN A 211 -24.75 -3.52 -9.68
CA GLN A 211 -25.87 -4.30 -9.15
C GLN A 211 -25.99 -5.55 -10.02
N GLY A 212 -25.63 -6.69 -9.46
CA GLY A 212 -25.70 -7.98 -10.15
C GLY A 212 -25.96 -9.09 -9.16
N ARG A 213 -27.23 -9.23 -8.75
CA ARG A 213 -27.91 -10.41 -8.23
C ARG A 213 -27.03 -11.46 -7.53
N ARG A 214 -27.27 -11.64 -6.21
CA ARG A 214 -26.94 -12.88 -5.49
C ARG A 214 -27.40 -14.08 -6.32
N ARG A 215 -26.47 -14.74 -7.02
CA ARG A 215 -26.70 -16.06 -7.58
C ARG A 215 -26.29 -17.04 -6.49
N HIS A 216 -27.29 -17.71 -5.92
CA HIS A 216 -27.07 -18.93 -5.15
C HIS A 216 -26.14 -19.87 -5.93
N PRO A 217 -25.23 -20.60 -5.27
CA PRO A 217 -24.43 -21.61 -5.97
C PRO A 217 -25.36 -22.65 -6.58
N PRO A 218 -25.16 -23.07 -7.85
CA PRO A 218 -25.97 -24.11 -8.47
C PRO A 218 -25.76 -25.42 -7.70
N GLN A 219 -26.86 -26.03 -7.26
CA GLN A 219 -26.84 -27.38 -6.71
C GLN A 219 -26.48 -28.38 -7.82
N PRO A 220 -25.59 -29.34 -7.58
CA PRO A 220 -25.27 -30.36 -8.57
C PRO A 220 -26.46 -31.33 -8.74
N HIS A 221 -26.95 -31.43 -9.97
CA HIS A 221 -27.88 -32.48 -10.39
C HIS A 221 -27.17 -33.85 -10.30
N ARG A 222 -27.45 -34.61 -9.23
CA ARG A 222 -27.26 -36.06 -9.26
C ARG A 222 -28.53 -36.70 -9.79
N HIS A 223 -28.48 -37.11 -11.05
CA HIS A 223 -29.37 -38.14 -11.58
C HIS A 223 -29.06 -39.46 -10.87
N GLY A 224 -29.93 -39.86 -9.95
CA GLY A 224 -30.09 -41.26 -9.55
C GLY A 224 -31.25 -41.87 -10.35
N PRO A 225 -31.12 -43.10 -10.87
CA PRO A 225 -32.16 -43.70 -11.69
C PRO A 225 -33.39 -44.08 -10.87
N ASP A 226 -34.56 -43.69 -11.37
CA ASP A 226 -35.89 -44.12 -10.92
C ASP A 226 -35.98 -45.65 -10.88
N ARG A 227 -36.14 -46.21 -9.67
CA ARG A 227 -36.69 -47.55 -9.49
C ARG A 227 -38.18 -47.40 -9.15
N PRO A 228 -39.10 -47.83 -10.02
CA PRO A 228 -40.50 -47.96 -9.65
C PRO A 228 -40.69 -49.20 -8.77
N GLN A 229 -41.19 -49.03 -7.54
CA GLN A 229 -41.75 -50.14 -6.76
C GLN A 229 -43.24 -50.31 -7.11
N PRO A 230 -43.71 -51.54 -7.36
CA PRO A 230 -45.11 -51.81 -7.66
C PRO A 230 -45.97 -51.85 -6.39
N VAL A 231 -47.19 -51.33 -6.55
CA VAL A 231 -48.31 -51.42 -5.59
C VAL A 231 -49.09 -52.70 -5.86
N GLN A 232 -49.37 -53.49 -4.80
CA GLN A 232 -50.53 -54.36 -4.53
C GLN A 232 -50.10 -55.42 -3.49
N ALA A 233 -50.89 -55.93 -2.54
CA ALA A 233 -52.22 -55.63 -2.05
C ALA A 233 -52.41 -56.42 -0.73
N GLY A 234 -53.26 -55.90 0.17
CA GLY A 234 -54.19 -56.72 0.97
C GLY A 234 -53.70 -57.51 2.18
N GLY A 235 -54.38 -57.33 3.31
CA GLY A 235 -54.56 -58.38 4.31
C GLY A 235 -54.48 -57.94 5.77
N ARG A 236 -55.63 -57.59 6.36
CA ARG A 236 -55.84 -57.57 7.81
C ARG A 236 -55.89 -59.01 8.35
N ARG A 237 -55.11 -59.33 9.37
CA ARG A 237 -55.52 -59.78 10.71
C ARG A 237 -54.29 -60.13 11.54
#